data_AF-A0A537KQ71-F1
#
_entry.id   AF-A0A537KQ71-F1
#
_cell.length_a   1.000
_cell.length_b   1.000
_cell.length_c   1.000
_cell.angle_alpha   90.00
_cell.angle_beta   90.00
_cell.angle_gamma   90.00
#
_symmetry.space_group_name_H-M   'P 1'
#
loop_
_entity.id
_entity.type
_entity.pdbx_description
1 polymer ?
#
loop_
_entity_poly.entity_id
_entity_poly.type
_entity_poly.pdbx_seq_one_letter_code
_entity_poly.pdbx_strand_id
1 'polypeptide(L)'
;MAIAFQILCVLILIILLILFVFRISRTKSSSQLPENYSELLTEYVKFYRQLDEKGKAMFDKRVDQFLSAVKITGVNAIVEDIDRLLIAAGAIIPVYSITDWQYINLHEVLVYPGSFNMDFDQEGRDGWHRRFATRHDHYQMATKTRFY
;
A
#
# COMPACT_ATOMS: atom_id res chain seq x y z
N MET A 1 30.05 39.08 27.25
CA MET A 1 30.99 37.95 27.08
C MET A 1 30.36 36.63 27.55
N ALA A 2 30.02 36.46 28.83
CA ALA A 2 29.41 35.22 29.35
C ALA A 2 28.04 34.86 28.73
N ILE A 3 27.15 35.85 28.57
CA ILE A 3 25.80 35.62 27.99
C ILE A 3 25.89 35.16 26.52
N ALA A 4 26.81 35.75 25.73
CA ALA A 4 27.02 35.36 24.34
C ALA A 4 27.56 33.92 24.22
N PHE A 5 28.45 33.51 25.13
CA PHE A 5 28.95 32.15 25.21
C PHE A 5 27.83 31.16 25.58
N GLN A 6 26.96 31.54 26.53
CA GLN A 6 25.82 30.73 26.95
C GLN A 6 24.81 30.53 25.80
N ILE A 7 24.52 31.58 25.03
CA ILE A 7 23.65 31.49 23.84
C ILE A 7 24.25 30.56 22.78
N LEU A 8 25.57 30.66 22.53
CA LEU A 8 26.26 29.79 21.58
C LEU A 8 26.19 28.32 22.00
N CYS A 9 26.39 28.02 23.29
CA CYS A 9 26.27 26.66 23.82
C CYS A 9 24.85 26.10 23.64
N VAL A 10 23.82 26.92 23.88
CA VAL A 10 22.42 26.50 23.71
C VAL A 10 22.09 26.24 22.23
N LEU A 11 22.56 27.10 21.31
CA LEU A 11 22.36 26.89 19.88
C LEU A 11 23.04 25.62 19.38
N ILE A 12 24.27 25.35 19.83
CA ILE A 12 24.99 24.11 19.50
C ILE A 12 24.23 22.89 20.05
N LEU A 13 23.70 22.97 21.28
CA LEU A 13 22.91 21.89 21.88
C LEU A 13 21.63 21.63 21.07
N ILE A 14 20.92 22.67 20.65
CA ILE A 14 19.71 22.55 19.81
C ILE A 14 20.05 21.93 18.46
N ILE A 15 21.12 22.38 17.80
CA ILE A 15 21.57 21.81 16.52
C ILE A 15 21.93 20.34 16.68
N LEU A 16 22.68 19.98 17.74
CA LEU A 16 23.01 18.59 18.03
C LEU A 16 21.77 17.75 18.29
N LEU A 17 20.78 18.28 19.01
CA LEU A 17 19.52 17.59 19.30
C LEU A 17 18.70 17.36 18.03
N ILE A 18 18.60 18.37 17.15
CA ILE A 18 17.96 18.23 15.84
C ILE A 18 18.68 17.16 15.02
N LEU A 19 20.00 17.24 14.88
CA LEU A 19 20.79 16.25 14.14
C LEU A 19 20.66 14.84 14.74
N PHE A 20 20.57 14.73 16.07
CA PHE A 20 20.41 13.46 16.77
C PHE A 20 19.05 12.81 16.49
N VAL A 21 17.95 13.59 16.58
CA VAL A 21 16.60 13.13 16.23
C VAL A 21 16.50 12.74 14.75
N PHE A 22 17.14 13.50 13.85
CA PHE A 22 17.21 13.11 12.43
C PHE A 22 18.02 11.82 12.20
N ARG A 23 19.01 11.53 13.04
CA ARG A 23 19.85 10.32 12.92
C ARG A 23 19.16 9.07 13.47
N ILE A 24 18.36 9.20 14.53
CA ILE A 24 17.72 8.05 15.22
C ILE A 24 16.53 7.47 14.44
N SER A 25 15.96 8.23 13.49
CA SER A 25 14.92 7.74 12.57
C SER A 25 15.42 6.66 11.59
N ARG A 26 16.74 6.42 11.53
CA ARG A 26 17.29 5.25 10.81
C ARG A 26 17.23 4.01 11.68
N THR A 27 16.03 3.59 12.07
CA THR A 27 15.86 2.27 12.67
C THR A 27 16.24 1.24 11.60
N LYS A 28 17.11 0.29 11.96
CA LYS A 28 17.42 -0.87 11.11
C LYS A 28 16.18 -1.76 11.14
N SER A 29 15.20 -1.45 10.30
CA SER A 29 14.05 -2.34 10.08
C SER A 29 14.58 -3.63 9.46
N SER A 30 14.24 -4.76 10.06
CA SER A 30 14.30 -6.04 9.36
C SER A 30 13.40 -5.93 8.13
N SER A 31 13.94 -6.23 6.95
CA SER A 31 13.17 -6.24 5.69
C SER A 31 11.83 -6.91 5.91
N GLN A 32 10.74 -6.21 5.59
CA GLN A 32 9.37 -6.73 5.66
C GLN A 32 8.99 -7.44 4.36
N LEU A 33 9.85 -7.39 3.34
CA LEU A 33 9.65 -8.11 2.08
C LEU A 33 9.83 -9.62 2.27
N PRO A 34 8.94 -10.45 1.68
CA PRO A 34 9.09 -11.90 1.65
C PRO A 34 10.28 -12.31 0.77
N GLU A 35 10.90 -13.47 1.00
CA GLU A 35 12.13 -13.86 0.28
C GLU A 35 11.99 -13.88 -1.26
N ASN A 36 10.81 -14.26 -1.76
CA ASN A 36 10.49 -14.35 -3.19
C ASN A 36 9.84 -13.08 -3.76
N TYR A 37 9.97 -11.92 -3.09
CA TYR A 37 9.28 -10.69 -3.50
C TYR A 37 9.55 -10.29 -4.95
N SER A 38 10.78 -10.44 -5.45
CA SER A 38 11.15 -10.01 -6.80
C SER A 38 10.45 -10.83 -7.88
N GLU A 39 10.29 -12.13 -7.65
CA GLU A 39 9.55 -13.03 -8.55
C GLU A 39 8.06 -12.66 -8.55
N LEU A 40 7.46 -12.48 -7.37
CA LEU A 40 6.06 -12.10 -7.22
C LEU A 40 5.76 -10.73 -7.87
N LEU A 41 6.59 -9.72 -7.64
CA LEU A 41 6.43 -8.40 -8.25
C LEU A 41 6.59 -8.48 -9.78
N THR A 42 7.53 -9.29 -10.26
CA THR A 42 7.71 -9.52 -11.70
C THR A 42 6.50 -10.21 -12.31
N GLU A 43 5.90 -11.19 -11.63
CA GLU A 43 4.74 -11.93 -12.13
C GLU A 43 3.46 -11.07 -12.13
N TYR A 44 3.13 -10.46 -10.99
CA TYR A 44 1.82 -9.83 -10.77
C TYR A 44 1.79 -8.32 -11.08
N VAL A 45 2.93 -7.62 -11.03
CA VAL A 45 2.96 -6.16 -11.13
C VAL A 45 3.57 -5.70 -12.46
N LYS A 46 2.70 -5.39 -13.44
CA LYS A 46 3.12 -4.91 -14.78
C LYS A 46 4.03 -3.69 -14.71
N PHE A 47 3.77 -2.76 -13.80
CA PHE A 47 4.60 -1.57 -13.60
C PHE A 47 6.05 -1.94 -13.23
N TYR A 48 6.22 -2.88 -12.29
CA TYR A 48 7.53 -3.34 -11.83
C TYR A 48 8.36 -3.96 -12.96
N ARG A 49 7.72 -4.75 -13.83
CA ARG A 49 8.38 -5.33 -15.01
C ARG A 49 8.97 -4.31 -15.98
N GLN A 50 8.40 -3.11 -16.02
CA GLN A 50 8.81 -2.05 -16.94
C GLN A 50 9.96 -1.19 -16.38
N LEU A 51 10.31 -1.35 -15.11
CA LEU A 51 11.41 -0.63 -14.48
C LEU A 51 12.76 -1.21 -14.88
N ASP A 52 13.76 -0.34 -14.98
CA ASP A 52 15.16 -0.73 -15.05
C ASP A 52 15.66 -1.19 -13.67
N GLU A 53 16.87 -1.75 -13.61
CA GLU A 53 17.44 -2.27 -12.35
C GLU A 53 17.48 -1.23 -11.23
N LYS A 54 17.79 0.04 -11.56
CA LYS A 54 17.78 1.13 -10.57
C LYS A 54 16.36 1.44 -10.11
N GLY A 55 15.41 1.47 -11.03
CA GLY A 55 14.00 1.70 -10.71
C GLY A 55 13.42 0.58 -9.84
N LYS A 56 13.71 -0.69 -10.15
CA LYS A 56 13.30 -1.83 -9.33
C LYS A 56 13.84 -1.72 -7.92
N ALA A 57 15.14 -1.44 -7.75
CA ALA A 57 15.75 -1.26 -6.43
C ALA A 57 15.11 -0.12 -5.63
N MET A 58 14.75 0.99 -6.30
CA MET A 58 14.02 2.09 -5.67
C MET A 58 12.60 1.68 -5.29
N PHE A 59 11.90 0.95 -6.16
CA PHE A 59 10.56 0.43 -5.90
C PHE A 59 10.56 -0.51 -4.70
N ASP A 60 11.45 -1.51 -4.68
CA ASP A 60 11.60 -2.49 -3.61
C ASP A 60 11.82 -1.80 -2.26
N LYS A 61 12.74 -0.82 -2.23
CA LYS A 61 13.01 -0.02 -1.03
C LYS A 61 11.77 0.74 -0.55
N ARG A 62 10.97 1.30 -1.45
CA ARG A 62 9.75 2.05 -1.08
C ARG A 62 8.65 1.12 -0.58
N VAL A 63 8.51 -0.06 -1.17
CA VAL A 63 7.59 -1.09 -0.70
C VAL A 63 7.99 -1.57 0.70
N ASP A 64 9.27 -1.85 0.92
CA ASP A 64 9.78 -2.24 2.25
C ASP A 64 9.54 -1.15 3.31
N GLN A 65 9.77 0.12 2.94
CA GLN A 65 9.46 1.26 3.80
C GLN A 65 7.96 1.36 4.12
N PHE A 66 7.09 1.15 3.13
CA PHE A 66 5.65 1.15 3.34
C PHE A 66 5.23 0.04 4.30
N LEU A 67 5.70 -1.19 4.10
CA LEU A 67 5.40 -2.33 4.95
C LEU A 67 5.95 -2.20 6.38
N SER A 68 7.05 -1.45 6.55
CA SER A 68 7.60 -1.12 7.87
C SER A 68 6.80 -0.05 8.61
N ALA A 69 6.08 0.82 7.88
CA ALA A 69 5.38 1.98 8.45
C ALA A 69 3.86 1.76 8.59
N VAL A 70 3.26 0.94 7.73
CA VAL A 70 1.82 0.76 7.62
C VAL A 70 1.44 -0.68 7.97
N LYS A 71 0.54 -0.83 8.95
CA LYS A 71 0.01 -2.14 9.33
C LYS A 71 -1.03 -2.60 8.31
N ILE A 72 -1.02 -3.89 7.96
CA ILE A 72 -2.03 -4.49 7.10
C ILE A 72 -2.79 -5.52 7.93
N THR A 73 -4.09 -5.33 8.11
CA THR A 73 -4.92 -6.14 8.99
C THR A 73 -6.10 -6.71 8.23
N GLY A 74 -6.23 -8.04 8.22
CA GLY A 74 -7.42 -8.72 7.74
C GLY A 74 -8.56 -8.66 8.75
N VAL A 75 -9.73 -8.20 8.33
CA VAL A 75 -10.96 -8.25 9.10
C VAL A 75 -11.78 -9.43 8.60
N ASN A 76 -11.84 -10.50 9.41
CA ASN A 76 -12.44 -11.78 9.03
C ASN A 76 -11.78 -12.42 7.78
N ALA A 77 -10.53 -12.07 7.49
CA ALA A 77 -9.74 -12.61 6.40
C ALA A 77 -8.31 -12.88 6.88
N ILE A 78 -7.69 -13.94 6.34
CA ILE A 78 -6.26 -14.20 6.49
C ILE A 78 -5.57 -13.39 5.40
N VAL A 79 -4.54 -12.63 5.77
CA VAL A 79 -3.71 -11.85 4.84
C VAL A 79 -2.38 -12.57 4.69
N GLU A 80 -2.11 -13.08 3.50
CA GLU A 80 -0.85 -13.75 3.17
C GLU A 80 0.24 -12.74 2.79
N ASP A 81 1.49 -13.19 2.75
CA ASP A 81 2.61 -12.29 2.41
C ASP A 81 2.50 -11.72 1.00
N ILE A 82 1.93 -12.50 0.06
CA ILE A 82 1.64 -12.01 -1.29
C ILE A 82 0.61 -10.87 -1.26
N ASP A 83 -0.44 -10.97 -0.44
CA ASP A 83 -1.45 -9.91 -0.33
C ASP A 83 -0.82 -8.63 0.20
N ARG A 84 0.01 -8.74 1.25
CA ARG A 84 0.73 -7.60 1.84
C ARG A 84 1.61 -6.93 0.81
N LEU A 85 2.36 -7.72 0.05
CA LEU A 85 3.27 -7.25 -1.00
C LEU A 85 2.50 -6.52 -2.11
N LEU A 86 1.39 -7.08 -2.59
CA LEU A 86 0.60 -6.48 -3.67
C LEU A 86 -0.15 -5.23 -3.21
N ILE A 87 -0.64 -5.19 -1.97
CA ILE A 87 -1.22 -3.99 -1.35
C ILE A 87 -0.19 -2.86 -1.30
N ALA A 88 1.01 -3.16 -0.80
CA ALA A 88 2.09 -2.18 -0.73
C ALA A 88 2.52 -1.69 -2.12
N ALA A 89 2.64 -2.60 -3.09
CA ALA A 89 2.92 -2.23 -4.48
C ALA A 89 1.84 -1.30 -5.06
N GLY A 90 0.55 -1.61 -4.83
CA GLY A 90 -0.58 -0.78 -5.23
C GLY A 90 -0.55 0.61 -4.62
N ALA A 91 -0.12 0.75 -3.37
CA ALA A 91 0.06 2.04 -2.71
C ALA A 91 1.25 2.84 -3.28
N ILE A 92 2.35 2.17 -3.66
CA ILE A 92 3.55 2.86 -4.15
C ILE A 92 3.43 3.29 -5.62
N ILE A 93 2.76 2.53 -6.49
CA ILE A 93 2.68 2.83 -7.94
C ILE A 93 2.22 4.28 -8.24
N PRO A 94 1.11 4.80 -7.66
CA PRO A 94 0.63 6.14 -7.97
C PRO A 94 1.61 7.25 -7.59
N VAL A 95 2.45 7.01 -6.59
CA VAL A 95 3.37 8.01 -6.01
C VAL A 95 4.83 7.73 -6.35
N TYR A 96 5.09 6.74 -7.20
CA TYR A 96 6.45 6.25 -7.49
C TYR A 96 7.35 7.34 -8.09
N SER A 97 6.83 8.17 -8.99
CA SER A 97 7.59 9.25 -9.62
C SER A 97 7.78 10.47 -8.72
N ILE A 98 7.16 10.49 -7.52
CA ILE A 98 7.30 11.58 -6.56
C ILE A 98 8.43 11.22 -5.58
N THR A 99 9.49 12.01 -5.62
CA THR A 99 10.65 11.89 -4.74
C THR A 99 10.27 12.21 -3.30
N ASP A 100 10.80 11.45 -2.34
CA ASP A 100 10.62 11.65 -0.89
C ASP A 100 9.17 11.65 -0.39
N TRP A 101 8.24 11.08 -1.17
CA TRP A 101 6.84 10.96 -0.75
C TRP A 101 6.63 9.80 0.23
N GLN A 102 5.95 10.10 1.33
CA GLN A 102 5.53 9.14 2.36
C GLN A 102 4.08 9.41 2.77
N TYR A 103 3.35 8.35 3.12
CA TYR A 103 2.02 8.50 3.69
C TYR A 103 2.11 8.87 5.18
N ILE A 104 2.01 10.16 5.49
CA ILE A 104 2.14 10.65 6.88
C ILE A 104 0.94 10.24 7.74
N ASN A 105 -0.25 10.17 7.15
CA ASN A 105 -1.51 9.94 7.87
C ASN A 105 -2.11 8.54 7.64
N LEU A 106 -1.37 7.63 6.98
CA LEU A 106 -1.82 6.25 6.77
C LEU A 106 -1.07 5.35 7.74
N HIS A 107 -1.78 4.82 8.72
CA HIS A 107 -1.20 3.95 9.74
C HIS A 107 -1.60 2.49 9.57
N GLU A 108 -2.77 2.23 9.00
CA GLU A 108 -3.32 0.89 8.83
C GLU A 108 -4.16 0.77 7.56
N VAL A 109 -4.06 -0.40 6.92
CA VAL A 109 -4.91 -0.84 5.80
C VAL A 109 -5.74 -2.02 6.29
N LEU A 110 -7.06 -1.91 6.18
CA LEU A 110 -7.99 -2.98 6.54
C LEU A 110 -8.42 -3.75 5.30
N VAL A 111 -8.22 -5.07 5.33
CA VAL A 111 -8.57 -5.98 4.24
C VAL A 111 -9.80 -6.77 4.63
N TYR A 112 -10.86 -6.69 3.83
CA TYR A 112 -12.11 -7.42 4.04
C TYR A 112 -12.30 -8.48 2.96
N PRO A 113 -12.93 -9.61 3.27
CA PRO A 113 -13.33 -10.57 2.26
C PRO A 113 -14.46 -10.00 1.38
N GLY A 114 -14.34 -10.17 0.07
CA GLY A 114 -15.35 -9.71 -0.91
C GLY A 114 -15.05 -8.36 -1.56
N SER A 115 -15.92 -7.93 -2.48
CA SER A 115 -15.81 -6.64 -3.17
C SER A 115 -16.56 -5.54 -2.42
N PHE A 116 -15.97 -4.34 -2.33
CA PHE A 116 -16.71 -3.15 -1.91
C PHE A 116 -17.65 -2.72 -3.04
N ASN A 117 -18.95 -2.63 -2.75
CA ASN A 117 -19.87 -1.89 -3.62
C ASN A 117 -19.72 -0.38 -3.34
N MET A 118 -20.11 0.50 -4.27
CA MET A 118 -19.92 1.96 -4.13
C MET A 118 -20.58 2.56 -2.87
N ASP A 119 -21.52 1.83 -2.27
CA ASP A 119 -22.23 2.18 -1.04
C ASP A 119 -21.56 1.65 0.24
N PHE A 120 -20.33 1.13 0.16
CA PHE A 120 -19.63 0.46 1.28
C PHE A 120 -20.39 -0.74 1.87
N ASP A 121 -21.40 -1.26 1.17
CA ASP A 121 -22.21 -2.37 1.62
C ASP A 121 -21.57 -3.75 1.39
N GLN A 122 -21.57 -4.51 2.49
CA GLN A 122 -21.22 -5.91 2.71
C GLN A 122 -22.06 -6.93 1.91
N GLU A 123 -21.96 -7.11 0.59
CA GLU A 123 -22.75 -8.16 -0.11
C GLU A 123 -22.20 -9.58 0.12
N GLY A 124 -22.53 -10.13 1.28
CA GLY A 124 -22.23 -11.50 1.68
C GLY A 124 -23.38 -12.15 2.42
N ARG A 125 -24.61 -12.13 1.86
CA ARG A 125 -25.73 -12.93 2.36
C ARG A 125 -26.65 -13.41 1.21
N ASP A 126 -26.64 -14.74 1.04
CA ASP A 126 -27.71 -15.65 0.59
C ASP A 126 -28.70 -15.26 -0.55
N GLY A 127 -28.40 -15.68 -1.79
CA GLY A 127 -29.36 -15.53 -2.91
C GLY A 127 -29.30 -16.49 -4.10
N TRP A 128 -28.33 -17.42 -4.23
CA TRP A 128 -28.16 -18.20 -5.47
C TRP A 128 -28.80 -19.60 -5.51
N HIS A 129 -29.75 -19.89 -4.61
CA HIS A 129 -30.41 -21.22 -4.55
C HIS A 129 -31.86 -21.31 -5.04
N ARG A 130 -32.47 -20.25 -5.60
CA ARG A 130 -33.78 -20.39 -6.24
C ARG A 130 -33.85 -19.68 -7.58
N ARG A 131 -33.63 -20.46 -8.66
CA ARG A 131 -34.51 -20.60 -9.85
C ARG A 131 -33.72 -21.20 -11.02
N PHE A 132 -33.37 -22.48 -10.92
CA PHE A 132 -33.13 -23.34 -12.07
C PHE A 132 -34.33 -24.27 -12.25
N ALA A 133 -35.30 -23.81 -13.02
CA ALA A 133 -36.42 -24.54 -13.62
C ALA A 133 -37.25 -23.46 -14.32
N THR A 134 -37.38 -23.34 -15.64
CA THR A 134 -37.28 -24.27 -16.77
C THR A 134 -37.35 -23.44 -18.05
N ARG A 135 -36.85 -24.02 -19.15
CA ARG A 135 -37.24 -23.77 -20.56
C ARG A 135 -36.33 -22.85 -21.37
N HIS A 136 -35.40 -23.51 -22.07
CA HIS A 136 -35.27 -23.52 -23.53
C HIS A 136 -35.71 -22.26 -24.31
N ASP A 137 -34.69 -21.70 -24.99
CA ASP A 137 -34.68 -21.14 -26.34
C ASP A 137 -34.45 -19.63 -26.50
N HIS A 138 -33.54 -19.36 -27.46
CA HIS A 138 -33.33 -18.15 -28.25
C HIS A 138 -32.43 -17.02 -27.71
N TYR A 139 -31.30 -16.87 -28.41
CA TYR A 139 -30.48 -15.67 -28.50
C TYR A 139 -31.36 -14.45 -28.81
N GLN A 140 -31.25 -13.39 -28.01
CA GLN A 140 -31.47 -12.01 -28.46
C GLN A 140 -30.43 -11.07 -27.84
N MET A 141 -29.67 -10.42 -28.71
CA MET A 141 -28.96 -9.18 -28.43
C MET A 141 -30.00 -8.09 -28.12
N ALA A 142 -29.82 -7.35 -27.03
CA ALA A 142 -30.58 -6.13 -26.79
C ALA A 142 -29.65 -5.04 -26.24
N THR A 143 -29.15 -4.22 -27.16
CA THR A 143 -28.74 -2.84 -26.89
C THR A 143 -29.89 -2.09 -26.23
N LYS A 144 -29.66 -1.44 -25.10
CA LYS A 144 -30.58 -0.40 -24.59
C LYS A 144 -29.84 0.92 -24.43
N THR A 145 -29.94 1.72 -25.48
CA THR A 145 -29.70 3.15 -25.48
C THR A 145 -30.93 3.87 -24.89
N ARG A 146 -30.66 5.03 -24.28
CA ARG A 146 -31.52 6.23 -24.07
C ARG A 146 -32.44 6.33 -22.84
N PHE A 147 -32.07 7.36 -22.05
CA PHE A 147 -32.85 8.50 -21.53
C PHE A 147 -34.18 8.22 -20.81
N TYR A 148 -34.29 8.68 -19.56
CA TYR A 148 -34.68 10.05 -19.22
C TYR A 148 -33.85 10.55 -18.04
#